data_AF-A0A8H3TYM3-F1
#
_entry.id   AF-A0A8H3TYM3-F1
#
_cell.length_a   1.000
_cell.length_b   1.000
_cell.length_c   1.000
_cell.angle_alpha   90.00
_cell.angle_beta   90.00
_cell.angle_gamma   90.00
#
_symmetry.space_group_name_H-M   'P 1'
#
loop_
_entity.id
_entity.type
_entity.pdbx_description
1 polymer ?
#
loop_
_entity_poly.entity_id
_entity_poly.type
_entity_poly.pdbx_seq_one_letter_code
_entity_poly.pdbx_strand_id
1 'polypeptide(L)'
;MPRSQRPPTAPFHPSSDTTTYKDLLLFEERLKMNARMLKRRKRRYEAFLIVLIGAIVFLANKIVFGTFELPLSRYFSQALLAVALVTLVLFFASGMYQERIGYANQYVPHANRSLRSLNMHLNMRRPPRSIKSLLSYIPFLNIKPATVRRNASPPPSTTSSTTLSPPGSPATTPVALIPPIPPTVNPRGELIFSSRVDKTFKEGYERYRAAFERRRAEKLAEARWNARWGWTRRFGRVPGMKVAAPGPRKRAPSASPDRRGDKVAS
;
A
#
# COMPACT_ATOMS: atom_id res chain seq x y z
N MET A 1 41.57 42.71 -5.75
CA MET A 1 40.11 42.51 -5.89
C MET A 1 39.67 41.34 -5.01
N PRO A 2 39.10 41.58 -3.82
CA PRO A 2 38.64 40.50 -2.94
C PRO A 2 37.32 39.91 -3.48
N ARG A 3 37.26 38.58 -3.56
CA ARG A 3 36.12 37.81 -4.10
C ARG A 3 35.00 37.79 -3.05
N SER A 4 33.92 38.52 -3.32
CA SER A 4 32.71 38.53 -2.47
C SER A 4 32.13 37.11 -2.36
N GLN A 5 32.29 36.47 -1.20
CA GLN A 5 31.69 35.18 -0.92
C GLN A 5 30.18 35.38 -0.72
N ARG A 6 29.35 34.78 -1.58
CA ARG A 6 27.89 34.74 -1.35
C ARG A 6 27.65 34.00 -0.03
N PRO A 7 26.77 34.52 0.87
CA PRO A 7 26.40 33.78 2.07
C PRO A 7 25.82 32.41 1.66
N PRO A 8 26.11 31.34 2.41
CA PRO A 8 25.52 30.04 2.14
C PRO A 8 24.00 30.17 2.20
N THR A 9 23.33 29.96 1.05
CA THR A 9 21.88 29.95 0.96
C THR A 9 21.36 28.92 1.96
N ALA A 10 20.76 29.38 3.05
CA ALA A 10 20.15 28.48 4.02
C ALA A 10 19.19 27.54 3.26
N PRO A 11 19.25 26.21 3.48
CA PRO A 11 18.33 25.29 2.84
C PRO A 11 16.90 25.70 3.20
N PHE A 12 16.16 26.17 2.20
CA PHE A 12 14.74 26.49 2.34
C PHE A 12 14.01 25.24 2.82
N HIS A 13 13.48 25.30 4.04
CA HIS A 13 12.60 24.29 4.59
C HIS A 13 11.20 24.90 4.72
N PRO A 14 10.14 24.18 4.32
CA PRO A 14 8.79 24.65 4.56
C PRO A 14 8.58 24.79 6.08
N SER A 15 7.81 25.80 6.48
CA SER A 15 7.37 25.96 7.86
C SER A 15 6.67 24.68 8.33
N SER A 16 6.95 24.27 9.57
CA SER A 16 6.39 23.08 10.23
C SER A 16 4.92 23.31 10.63
N ASP A 17 4.10 23.75 9.69
CA ASP A 17 2.72 24.15 9.93
C ASP A 17 1.77 22.96 9.85
N THR A 18 0.72 23.00 10.66
CA THR A 18 -0.31 21.95 10.68
C THR A 18 -1.07 21.81 9.36
N THR A 19 -1.15 22.88 8.55
CA THR A 19 -1.72 22.89 7.20
C THR A 19 -0.88 22.04 6.25
N THR A 20 0.44 22.20 6.28
CA THR A 20 1.40 21.40 5.50
C THR A 20 1.27 19.91 5.84
N TYR A 21 1.13 19.57 7.12
CA TYR A 21 0.92 18.18 7.54
C TYR A 21 -0.41 17.60 7.06
N LYS A 22 -1.49 18.40 7.05
CA LYS A 22 -2.79 18.00 6.48
C LYS A 22 -2.67 17.73 4.98
N ASP A 23 -1.99 18.60 4.24
CA ASP A 23 -1.84 18.46 2.80
C ASP A 23 -0.99 17.25 2.42
N LEU A 24 0.10 17.00 3.15
CA LEU A 24 0.91 15.78 2.99
C LEU A 24 0.11 14.51 3.24
N LEU A 25 -0.74 14.52 4.26
CA LEU A 25 -1.60 13.38 4.58
C LEU A 25 -2.67 13.17 3.49
N LEU A 26 -3.27 14.25 2.98
CA LEU A 26 -4.24 14.19 1.88
C LEU A 26 -3.59 13.69 0.59
N PHE A 27 -2.39 14.18 0.29
CA PHE A 27 -1.58 13.75 -0.84
C PHE A 27 -1.26 12.26 -0.78
N GLU A 28 -0.85 11.77 0.39
CA GLU A 28 -0.62 10.35 0.61
C GLU A 28 -1.89 9.52 0.37
N GLU A 29 -3.05 9.96 0.89
CA GLU A 29 -4.31 9.23 0.69
C GLU A 29 -4.73 9.23 -0.79
N ARG A 30 -4.49 10.31 -1.54
CA ARG A 30 -4.73 10.35 -3.01
C ARG A 30 -3.84 9.36 -3.75
N LEU A 31 -2.55 9.30 -3.44
CA LEU A 31 -1.63 8.32 -4.03
C LEU A 31 -2.08 6.87 -3.72
N LYS A 32 -2.49 6.63 -2.47
CA LYS A 32 -3.03 5.34 -2.04
C LYS A 32 -4.32 4.99 -2.77
N MET A 33 -5.25 5.94 -2.89
CA MET A 33 -6.53 5.73 -3.56
C MET A 33 -6.32 5.37 -5.03
N ASN A 34 -5.47 6.12 -5.74
CA ASN A 34 -5.13 5.84 -7.14
C ASN A 34 -4.49 4.47 -7.31
N ALA A 35 -3.51 4.12 -6.46
CA ALA A 35 -2.90 2.79 -6.47
C ALA A 35 -3.91 1.66 -6.18
N ARG A 36 -4.84 1.85 -5.23
CA ARG A 36 -5.88 0.86 -4.90
C ARG A 36 -6.84 0.68 -6.08
N MET A 37 -7.23 1.76 -6.75
CA MET A 37 -8.08 1.67 -7.95
C MET A 37 -7.41 0.87 -9.05
N LEU A 38 -6.13 1.14 -9.31
CA LEU A 38 -5.32 0.40 -10.29
C LEU A 38 -5.21 -1.09 -9.93
N LYS A 39 -4.92 -1.41 -8.66
CA LYS A 39 -4.87 -2.79 -8.17
C LYS A 39 -6.22 -3.51 -8.26
N ARG A 40 -7.34 -2.84 -7.98
CA ARG A 40 -8.69 -3.41 -8.12
C ARG A 40 -9.02 -3.74 -9.58
N ARG A 41 -8.72 -2.82 -10.50
CA ARG A 41 -8.88 -3.06 -11.95
C ARG A 41 -8.05 -4.28 -12.37
N LYS A 42 -6.77 -4.30 -12.02
CA LYS A 42 -5.86 -5.43 -12.28
C LYS A 42 -6.42 -6.77 -11.76
N ARG A 43 -6.89 -6.82 -10.50
CA ARG A 43 -7.39 -8.07 -9.89
C ARG A 43 -8.57 -8.68 -10.64
N ARG A 44 -9.45 -7.85 -11.21
CA ARG A 44 -10.59 -8.34 -12.01
C ARG A 44 -10.10 -9.07 -13.27
N TYR A 45 -9.12 -8.52 -13.97
CA TYR A 45 -8.53 -9.15 -15.15
C TYR A 45 -7.71 -10.39 -14.82
N GLU A 46 -6.94 -10.38 -13.73
CA GLU A 46 -6.22 -11.57 -13.26
C GLU A 46 -7.20 -12.70 -12.88
N ALA A 47 -8.30 -12.38 -12.20
CA ALA A 47 -9.32 -13.37 -11.86
C ALA A 47 -9.99 -13.95 -13.11
N PHE A 48 -10.36 -13.10 -14.07
CA PHE A 48 -10.90 -13.54 -15.36
C PHE A 48 -9.92 -14.49 -16.07
N LEU A 49 -8.64 -14.13 -16.14
CA LEU A 49 -7.62 -14.96 -16.79
C LEU A 49 -7.43 -16.31 -16.08
N ILE A 50 -7.42 -16.33 -14.74
CA ILE A 50 -7.31 -17.58 -13.96
C ILE A 50 -8.53 -18.48 -14.22
N VAL A 51 -9.73 -17.93 -14.23
CA VAL A 51 -10.96 -18.68 -14.53
C VAL A 51 -10.94 -19.22 -15.96
N LEU A 52 -10.51 -18.40 -16.93
CA LEU A 52 -10.42 -18.80 -18.34
C LEU A 52 -9.40 -19.94 -18.54
N ILE A 53 -8.21 -19.81 -17.97
CA ILE A 53 -7.18 -20.88 -18.02
C ILE A 53 -7.68 -22.14 -17.31
N GLY A 54 -8.30 -21.99 -16.14
CA GLY A 54 -8.88 -23.11 -15.41
C GLY A 54 -9.96 -23.84 -16.21
N ALA A 55 -10.83 -23.10 -16.91
CA ALA A 55 -11.84 -23.67 -17.79
C ALA A 55 -11.21 -24.45 -18.95
N ILE A 56 -10.17 -23.90 -19.60
CA ILE A 56 -9.45 -24.58 -20.69
C ILE A 56 -8.84 -25.91 -20.19
N VAL A 57 -8.14 -25.89 -19.05
CA VAL A 57 -7.53 -27.10 -18.47
C VAL A 57 -8.60 -28.12 -18.09
N PHE A 58 -9.71 -27.68 -17.50
CA PHE A 58 -10.83 -28.54 -17.13
C PHE A 58 -11.49 -29.19 -18.35
N LEU A 59 -11.79 -28.40 -19.40
CA LEU A 59 -12.37 -28.88 -20.65
C LEU A 59 -11.43 -29.84 -21.37
N ALA A 60 -10.14 -29.51 -21.45
CA ALA A 60 -9.13 -30.38 -22.04
C ALA A 60 -9.02 -31.72 -21.30
N ASN A 61 -8.98 -31.69 -19.96
CA ASN A 61 -8.94 -32.91 -19.15
C ASN A 61 -10.21 -33.76 -19.38
N LYS A 62 -11.40 -33.14 -19.35
CA LYS A 62 -12.67 -33.82 -19.65
C LYS A 62 -12.66 -34.46 -21.05
N ILE A 63 -12.06 -33.82 -22.05
CA ILE A 63 -11.98 -34.35 -23.42
C ILE A 63 -11.02 -35.54 -23.53
N VAL A 64 -9.89 -35.50 -22.81
CA VAL A 64 -8.85 -36.54 -22.90
C VAL A 64 -9.20 -37.77 -22.05
N PHE A 65 -9.68 -37.55 -20.83
CA PHE A 65 -9.89 -38.61 -19.84
C PHE A 65 -11.36 -38.96 -19.60
N GLY A 66 -12.29 -38.11 -20.05
CA GLY A 66 -13.71 -38.34 -19.86
C GLY A 66 -14.25 -39.37 -20.84
N THR A 67 -15.02 -40.33 -20.32
CA THR A 67 -15.92 -41.14 -21.12
C THR A 67 -17.15 -40.31 -21.45
N PHE A 68 -17.47 -40.19 -22.73
CA PHE A 68 -18.65 -39.48 -23.20
C PHE A 68 -19.70 -40.51 -23.61
N GLU A 69 -20.84 -40.56 -22.91
CA GLU A 69 -21.93 -41.48 -23.26
C GLU A 69 -22.61 -41.10 -24.57
N LEU A 70 -22.64 -39.80 -24.91
CA LEU A 70 -23.25 -39.29 -26.14
C LEU A 70 -22.23 -38.49 -26.96
N PRO A 71 -22.15 -38.68 -28.30
CA PRO A 71 -21.22 -37.95 -29.16
C PRO A 71 -21.44 -36.43 -29.10
N LEU A 72 -22.70 -35.99 -28.93
CA LEU A 72 -23.05 -34.57 -28.81
C LEU A 72 -22.33 -33.87 -27.65
N SER A 73 -22.18 -34.54 -26.50
CA SER A 73 -21.52 -33.98 -25.32
C SER A 73 -20.01 -33.77 -25.53
N ARG A 74 -19.39 -34.61 -26.37
CA ARG A 74 -18.00 -34.48 -26.80
C ARG A 74 -17.82 -33.29 -27.73
N TYR A 75 -18.67 -33.16 -28.76
CA TYR A 75 -18.64 -32.01 -29.68
C TYR A 75 -18.92 -30.68 -28.97
N PHE A 76 -19.89 -30.66 -28.04
CA PHE A 76 -20.17 -29.47 -27.23
C PHE A 76 -18.96 -29.04 -26.41
N SER A 77 -18.26 -29.99 -25.77
CA SER A 77 -17.03 -29.72 -25.01
C SER A 77 -15.91 -29.20 -25.92
N GLN A 78 -15.74 -29.76 -27.12
CA GLN A 78 -14.78 -29.29 -28.12
C GLN A 78 -15.08 -27.88 -28.61
N ALA A 79 -16.35 -27.57 -28.90
CA ALA A 79 -16.79 -26.24 -29.31
C ALA A 79 -16.53 -25.22 -28.19
N LEU A 80 -16.86 -25.56 -26.93
CA LEU A 80 -16.60 -24.68 -25.78
C LEU A 80 -15.10 -24.44 -25.58
N LEU A 81 -14.28 -25.48 -25.78
CA LEU A 81 -12.81 -25.37 -25.72
C LEU A 81 -12.29 -24.43 -26.83
N ALA A 82 -12.79 -24.56 -28.07
CA ALA A 82 -12.40 -23.68 -29.17
C ALA A 82 -12.78 -22.22 -28.88
N VAL A 83 -13.98 -21.96 -28.37
CA VAL A 83 -14.40 -20.61 -27.95
C VAL A 83 -13.52 -20.08 -26.81
N ALA A 84 -13.16 -20.92 -25.84
CA ALA A 84 -12.27 -20.52 -24.75
C ALA A 84 -10.84 -20.17 -25.25
N LEU A 85 -10.32 -20.90 -26.23
CA LEU A 85 -9.02 -20.60 -26.85
C LEU A 85 -9.07 -19.31 -27.67
N VAL A 86 -10.10 -19.13 -28.50
CA VAL A 86 -10.30 -17.89 -29.28
C VAL A 86 -10.44 -16.69 -28.35
N THR A 87 -11.22 -16.80 -27.28
CA THR A 87 -11.35 -15.70 -26.29
C THR A 87 -10.04 -15.40 -25.57
N LEU A 88 -9.21 -16.40 -25.28
CA LEU A 88 -7.86 -16.19 -24.73
C LEU A 88 -6.96 -15.42 -25.71
N VAL A 89 -6.95 -15.80 -26.99
CA VAL A 89 -6.19 -15.11 -28.03
C VAL A 89 -6.66 -13.68 -28.19
N LEU A 90 -7.98 -13.46 -28.31
CA LEU A 90 -8.57 -12.13 -28.41
C LEU A 90 -8.22 -11.26 -27.19
N PHE A 91 -8.22 -11.82 -25.99
CA PHE A 91 -7.85 -11.09 -24.78
C PHE A 91 -6.40 -10.57 -24.81
N PHE A 92 -5.46 -11.34 -25.34
CA PHE A 92 -4.08 -10.90 -25.52
C PHE A 92 -3.94 -9.96 -26.71
N ALA A 93 -4.59 -10.25 -27.83
CA ALA A 93 -4.57 -9.43 -29.04
C ALA A 93 -5.18 -8.05 -28.82
N SER A 94 -6.21 -7.93 -27.99
CA SER A 94 -6.83 -6.64 -27.66
C SER A 94 -5.93 -5.76 -26.77
N GLY A 95 -4.78 -6.24 -26.30
CA GLY A 95 -3.84 -5.47 -25.48
C GLY A 95 -4.33 -5.15 -24.06
N MET A 96 -5.53 -5.60 -23.67
CA MET A 96 -6.14 -5.33 -22.36
C MET A 96 -5.29 -5.84 -21.20
N TYR A 97 -4.53 -6.91 -21.41
CA TYR A 97 -3.57 -7.43 -20.43
C TYR A 97 -2.43 -6.44 -20.16
N GLN A 98 -1.75 -5.95 -21.20
CA GLN A 98 -0.57 -5.08 -21.04
C GLN A 98 -0.98 -3.70 -20.51
N GLU A 99 -2.06 -3.12 -21.05
CA GLU A 99 -2.53 -1.79 -20.66
C GLU A 99 -2.94 -1.72 -19.18
N ARG A 100 -3.65 -2.75 -18.69
CA ARG A 100 -4.22 -2.73 -17.33
C ARG A 100 -3.32 -3.33 -16.26
N ILE A 101 -2.53 -4.35 -16.60
CA ILE A 101 -1.67 -5.05 -15.63
C ILE A 101 -0.27 -4.42 -15.61
N GLY A 102 0.26 -4.01 -16.77
CA GLY A 102 1.56 -3.35 -16.88
C GLY A 102 1.59 -2.01 -16.16
N TYR A 103 0.59 -1.16 -16.41
CA TYR A 103 0.50 0.17 -15.80
C TYR A 103 0.39 0.10 -14.27
N ALA A 104 -0.41 -0.84 -13.73
CA ALA A 104 -0.56 -1.01 -12.28
C ALA A 104 0.77 -1.40 -11.59
N ASN A 105 1.65 -2.11 -12.29
CA ASN A 105 2.97 -2.48 -11.77
C ASN A 105 3.98 -1.31 -11.87
N GLN A 106 3.84 -0.46 -12.88
CA GLN A 106 4.69 0.71 -13.09
C GLN A 106 4.28 1.94 -12.27
N TYR A 107 3.07 1.96 -11.72
CA TYR A 107 2.56 3.08 -10.94
C TYR A 107 3.49 3.52 -9.80
N VAL A 108 4.00 2.58 -8.99
CA VAL A 108 4.86 2.90 -7.85
C VAL A 108 6.23 3.42 -8.30
N PRO A 109 6.96 2.78 -9.23
CA PRO A 109 8.16 3.36 -9.82
C PRO A 109 7.94 4.75 -10.43
N HIS A 110 6.83 4.95 -11.13
CA HIS A 110 6.50 6.23 -11.77
C HIS A 110 6.22 7.33 -10.73
N ALA A 111 5.41 7.03 -9.71
CA ALA A 111 5.17 7.94 -8.59
C ALA A 111 6.46 8.23 -7.82
N ASN A 112 7.32 7.24 -7.59
CA ASN A 112 8.60 7.47 -6.92
C ASN A 112 9.57 8.34 -7.73
N ARG A 113 9.48 8.35 -9.07
CA ARG A 113 10.24 9.31 -9.90
C ARG A 113 9.82 10.74 -9.63
N SER A 114 8.52 11.02 -9.51
CA SER A 114 8.04 12.37 -9.21
C SER A 114 8.20 12.75 -7.73
N LEU A 115 8.16 11.79 -6.81
CA LEU A 115 8.36 12.05 -5.37
C LEU A 115 9.82 12.34 -5.00
N ARG A 116 10.78 11.91 -5.83
CA ARG A 116 12.22 12.13 -5.59
C ARG A 116 12.61 13.60 -5.57
N SER A 117 12.02 14.44 -6.44
CA SER A 117 12.28 15.89 -6.41
C SER A 117 11.81 16.53 -5.10
N LEU A 118 10.79 15.93 -4.48
CA LEU A 118 10.26 16.33 -3.18
C LEU A 118 10.94 15.62 -2.00
N ASN A 119 12.04 14.89 -2.22
CA ASN A 119 12.75 14.14 -1.19
C ASN A 119 11.86 13.11 -0.45
N MET A 120 10.84 12.57 -1.13
CA MET A 120 9.87 11.61 -0.59
C MET A 120 9.84 10.31 -1.41
N HIS A 121 9.38 9.23 -0.80
CA HIS A 121 9.23 7.92 -1.44
C HIS A 121 7.97 7.20 -0.95
N LEU A 122 7.18 6.66 -1.87
CA LEU A 122 6.03 5.82 -1.56
C LEU A 122 6.45 4.36 -1.41
N ASN A 123 6.36 3.84 -0.19
CA ASN A 123 6.67 2.43 0.09
C ASN A 123 5.40 1.58 0.11
N MET A 124 5.00 1.07 -1.05
CA MET A 124 3.86 0.17 -1.19
C MET A 124 4.27 -1.30 -1.25
N ARG A 125 3.49 -2.17 -0.59
CA ARG A 125 3.59 -3.62 -0.75
C ARG A 125 3.61 -3.98 -2.23
N ARG A 126 4.73 -4.54 -2.69
CA ARG A 126 4.79 -5.31 -3.92
C ARG A 126 3.84 -6.50 -3.68
N PRO A 127 2.80 -6.70 -4.51
CA PRO A 127 2.00 -7.91 -4.36
C PRO A 127 2.97 -9.09 -4.39
N PRO A 128 2.89 -10.04 -3.45
CA PRO A 128 3.73 -11.22 -3.52
C PRO A 128 3.49 -11.85 -4.88
N ARG A 129 4.47 -11.75 -5.79
CA ARG A 129 4.51 -12.53 -7.03
C ARG A 129 4.77 -13.96 -6.61
N SER A 130 3.75 -14.62 -6.10
CA SER A 130 3.90 -15.96 -5.55
C SER A 130 2.87 -16.88 -6.17
N ILE A 131 3.00 -17.05 -7.49
CA ILE A 131 2.72 -18.35 -8.11
C ILE A 131 3.51 -19.44 -7.34
N LYS A 132 4.66 -19.08 -6.73
CA LYS A 132 5.43 -19.91 -5.79
C LYS A 132 4.69 -20.30 -4.49
N SER A 133 3.68 -19.54 -4.05
CA SER A 133 2.86 -19.85 -2.86
C SER A 133 1.71 -20.79 -3.18
N LEU A 134 1.31 -20.88 -4.45
CA LEU A 134 0.39 -21.91 -4.93
C LEU A 134 1.16 -23.20 -5.27
N LEU A 135 2.39 -23.08 -5.81
CA LEU A 135 3.27 -24.22 -6.09
C LEU A 135 3.85 -24.88 -4.83
N SER A 136 3.92 -24.18 -3.69
CA SER A 136 4.34 -24.79 -2.41
C SER A 136 3.31 -25.77 -1.83
N TYR A 137 2.10 -25.83 -2.41
CA TYR A 137 1.07 -26.82 -2.08
C TYR A 137 1.05 -28.00 -3.07
N ILE A 138 1.92 -28.00 -4.09
CA ILE A 138 2.07 -29.10 -5.04
C ILE A 138 3.32 -29.91 -4.63
N PRO A 139 3.16 -31.09 -4.00
CA PRO A 139 4.27 -31.82 -3.38
C PRO A 139 5.35 -32.32 -4.36
N PHE A 140 5.13 -32.24 -5.68
CA PHE A 140 6.02 -32.82 -6.69
C PHE A 140 6.88 -31.81 -7.49
N LEU A 141 6.70 -30.49 -7.29
CA LEU A 141 7.42 -29.44 -8.05
C LEU A 141 8.47 -28.69 -7.21
N ASN A 142 9.02 -29.34 -6.18
CA ASN A 142 10.03 -28.75 -5.31
C ASN A 142 11.41 -28.76 -5.98
N ILE A 143 11.58 -27.95 -7.02
CA ILE A 143 12.88 -27.73 -7.68
C ILE A 143 13.74 -26.90 -6.74
N LYS A 144 14.60 -27.57 -5.98
CA LYS A 144 15.67 -26.93 -5.20
C LYS A 144 16.57 -26.18 -6.19
N PRO A 145 16.75 -24.85 -6.07
CA PRO A 145 17.74 -24.18 -6.90
C PRO A 145 19.12 -24.69 -6.50
N ALA A 146 19.84 -25.26 -7.45
CA ALA A 146 21.27 -25.51 -7.32
C ALA A 146 21.94 -24.17 -7.01
N THR A 147 22.49 -24.06 -5.80
CA THR A 147 23.39 -22.97 -5.43
C THR A 147 24.59 -23.04 -6.36
N VAL A 148 24.64 -22.13 -7.34
CA VAL A 148 25.87 -21.84 -8.08
C VAL A 148 26.86 -21.27 -7.06
N ARG A 149 27.65 -22.18 -6.49
CA ARG A 149 28.81 -21.90 -5.65
C ARG A 149 29.86 -21.26 -6.57
N ARG A 150 29.87 -19.93 -6.66
CA ARG A 150 31.04 -19.22 -7.18
C ARG A 150 32.17 -19.45 -6.18
N ASN A 151 33.19 -20.18 -6.63
CA ASN A 151 34.44 -20.40 -5.93
C ASN A 151 35.04 -19.05 -5.53
N ALA A 152 34.98 -18.74 -4.23
CA ALA A 152 35.89 -17.79 -3.62
C ALA A 152 37.05 -18.60 -3.06
N SER A 153 38.22 -18.44 -3.66
CA SER A 153 39.48 -18.98 -3.16
C SER A 153 39.81 -18.39 -1.78
N PRO A 154 40.34 -19.17 -0.83
CA PRO A 154 40.75 -18.67 0.48
C PRO A 154 42.04 -17.83 0.39
N PRO A 155 42.25 -16.85 1.29
CA PRO A 155 43.44 -16.00 1.32
C PRO A 155 44.64 -16.74 1.93
N PRO A 156 45.89 -16.51 1.47
CA PRO A 156 47.07 -16.88 2.24
C PRO A 156 47.31 -15.88 3.37
N SER A 157 47.41 -16.42 4.58
CA SER A 157 47.94 -15.79 5.78
C SER A 157 49.31 -15.16 5.54
N THR A 158 49.46 -13.86 5.82
CA THR A 158 50.77 -13.18 5.83
C THR A 158 51.17 -12.86 7.26
N THR A 159 52.27 -13.47 7.67
CA THR A 159 53.08 -13.13 8.83
C THR A 159 53.78 -11.79 8.63
N SER A 160 54.00 -11.13 9.76
CA SER A 160 54.66 -9.86 10.03
C SER A 160 56.03 -9.60 9.36
N SER A 161 56.27 -8.37 8.87
CA SER A 161 57.41 -7.51 9.28
C SER A 161 57.46 -6.15 8.52
N THR A 162 57.60 -5.09 9.31
CA THR A 162 58.43 -3.87 9.17
C THR A 162 58.81 -3.34 7.78
N THR A 163 58.46 -2.08 7.43
CA THR A 163 59.41 -0.96 7.08
C THR A 163 58.71 0.31 6.51
N LEU A 164 59.13 1.47 7.04
CA LEU A 164 59.20 2.88 6.58
C LEU A 164 58.18 3.52 5.58
N SER A 165 57.72 4.74 5.93
CA SER A 165 57.04 5.79 5.10
C SER A 165 58.03 6.54 4.16
N PRO A 166 57.70 7.61 3.36
CA PRO A 166 56.46 8.40 3.04
C PRO A 166 56.35 8.77 1.50
N PRO A 167 55.89 9.97 1.01
CA PRO A 167 54.56 10.64 0.98
C PRO A 167 54.01 10.94 -0.45
N GLY A 168 52.71 11.31 -0.62
CA GLY A 168 52.26 12.14 -1.76
C GLY A 168 50.84 11.94 -2.36
N SER A 169 49.89 12.77 -1.91
CA SER A 169 48.74 13.37 -2.66
C SER A 169 47.62 12.50 -3.29
N PRO A 170 46.44 13.06 -3.63
CA PRO A 170 45.52 13.85 -2.81
C PRO A 170 44.09 13.24 -2.77
N ALA A 171 43.27 13.81 -1.89
CA ALA A 171 41.90 13.41 -1.54
C ALA A 171 40.96 13.11 -2.72
N THR A 172 40.42 11.89 -2.76
CA THR A 172 39.15 11.58 -3.44
C THR A 172 38.02 11.68 -2.42
N THR A 173 37.09 12.58 -2.68
CA THR A 173 35.84 12.81 -1.99
C THR A 173 35.08 11.50 -1.70
N PRO A 174 34.59 11.27 -0.47
CA PRO A 174 33.77 10.11 -0.20
C PRO A 174 32.38 10.32 -0.82
N VAL A 175 32.04 9.44 -1.76
CA VAL A 175 30.66 9.24 -2.24
C VAL A 175 29.78 9.02 -1.02
N ALA A 176 28.90 9.99 -0.73
CA ALA A 176 27.98 9.95 0.39
C ALA A 176 27.15 8.65 0.33
N LEU A 177 27.46 7.74 1.24
CA LEU A 177 26.76 6.48 1.50
C LEU A 177 25.27 6.77 1.67
N ILE A 178 24.47 6.29 0.72
CA ILE A 178 23.02 6.21 0.85
C ILE A 178 22.73 5.39 2.12
N PRO A 179 22.06 5.93 3.15
CA PRO A 179 21.69 5.12 4.31
C PRO A 179 20.78 3.98 3.83
N PRO A 180 20.99 2.73 4.31
CA PRO A 180 20.22 1.58 3.87
C PRO A 180 18.73 1.83 4.13
N ILE A 181 17.93 1.64 3.08
CA ILE A 181 16.48 1.76 3.12
C ILE A 181 15.98 0.82 4.24
N PRO A 182 15.22 1.31 5.25
CA PRO A 182 14.70 0.46 6.30
C PRO A 182 13.87 -0.69 5.71
N PRO A 183 13.85 -1.88 6.35
CA PRO A 183 13.28 -3.09 5.78
C PRO A 183 11.85 -2.87 5.28
N THR A 184 11.63 -3.31 4.04
CA THR A 184 10.46 -3.08 3.18
C THR A 184 9.22 -3.87 3.62
N VAL A 185 8.91 -3.85 4.91
CA VAL A 185 7.76 -4.52 5.51
C VAL A 185 6.83 -3.50 6.18
N ASN A 186 6.40 -2.49 5.42
CA ASN A 186 5.30 -1.64 5.84
C ASN A 186 4.02 -2.02 5.06
N PRO A 187 3.04 -2.69 5.68
CA PRO A 187 1.86 -3.18 4.98
C PRO A 187 0.94 -2.05 4.47
N ARG A 188 1.16 -0.80 4.89
CA ARG A 188 0.20 0.30 4.71
C ARG A 188 0.41 1.18 3.49
N GLY A 189 1.57 1.14 2.83
CA GLY A 189 1.82 2.02 1.69
C GLY A 189 2.23 3.44 2.08
N GLU A 190 3.11 3.59 3.07
CA GLU A 190 3.38 4.89 3.70
C GLU A 190 4.38 5.75 2.90
N LEU A 191 4.23 7.06 3.04
CA LEU A 191 5.15 8.05 2.48
C LEU A 191 6.36 8.18 3.42
N ILE A 192 7.57 8.03 2.87
CA ILE A 192 8.83 8.04 3.61
C ILE A 192 9.64 9.24 3.13
N PHE A 193 10.08 10.07 4.06
CA PHE A 193 11.01 11.17 3.77
C PHE A 193 12.44 10.63 3.68
N SER A 194 13.20 11.15 2.72
CA SER A 194 14.64 10.95 2.65
C SER A 194 15.35 11.68 3.78
N SER A 195 16.62 11.33 4.04
CA SER A 195 17.47 11.96 5.05
C SER A 195 17.76 13.45 4.81
N ARG A 196 17.39 13.99 3.63
CA ARG A 196 17.58 15.40 3.26
C ARG A 196 16.49 16.32 3.82
N VAL A 197 15.38 15.75 4.29
CA VAL A 197 14.32 16.51 4.95
C VAL A 197 14.72 16.73 6.40
N ASP A 198 14.46 17.93 6.92
CA ASP A 198 14.79 18.26 8.30
C ASP A 198 14.14 17.29 9.30
N LYS A 199 14.91 16.91 10.31
CA LYS A 199 14.51 15.90 11.29
C LYS A 199 13.33 16.38 12.12
N THR A 200 13.29 17.67 12.47
CA THR A 200 12.19 18.24 13.27
C THR A 200 10.87 18.19 12.50
N PHE A 201 10.92 18.51 11.20
CA PHE A 201 9.75 18.42 10.31
C PHE A 201 9.24 16.99 10.18
N LYS A 202 10.16 16.03 9.98
CA LYS A 202 9.83 14.61 9.85
C LYS A 202 9.14 14.09 11.12
N GLU A 203 9.71 14.36 12.29
CA GLU A 203 9.13 13.96 13.57
C GLU A 203 7.77 14.63 13.82
N GLY A 204 7.64 15.93 13.49
CA GLY A 204 6.37 16.66 13.62
C GLY A 204 5.26 16.06 12.75
N TYR A 205 5.57 15.70 11.51
CA TYR A 205 4.63 15.01 10.62
C TYR A 205 4.29 13.60 11.13
N GLU A 206 5.27 12.81 11.56
CA GLU A 206 5.05 11.47 12.11
C GLU A 206 4.13 11.51 13.34
N ARG A 207 4.32 12.49 14.24
CA ARG A 207 3.43 12.72 15.39
C ARG A 207 2.02 13.11 14.96
N TYR A 208 1.89 14.05 14.03
CA TYR A 208 0.58 14.48 13.52
C TYR A 208 -0.18 13.32 12.88
N ARG A 209 0.51 12.53 12.06
CA ARG A 209 0.00 11.33 11.41
C ARG A 209 -0.44 10.28 12.42
N ALA A 210 0.39 9.98 13.42
CA ALA A 210 0.05 9.02 14.47
C ALA A 210 -1.22 9.45 15.23
N ALA A 211 -1.34 10.74 15.57
CA ALA A 211 -2.54 11.28 16.21
C ALA A 211 -3.77 11.16 15.31
N PHE A 212 -3.64 11.46 14.01
CA PHE A 212 -4.72 11.27 13.04
C PHE A 212 -5.16 9.80 12.91
N GLU A 213 -4.20 8.89 12.83
CA GLU A 213 -4.48 7.46 12.71
C GLU A 213 -5.15 6.88 13.97
N ARG A 214 -4.77 7.34 15.17
CA ARG A 214 -5.45 6.99 16.43
C ARG A 214 -6.92 7.41 16.39
N ARG A 215 -7.19 8.68 16.05
CA ARG A 215 -8.57 9.19 15.91
C ARG A 215 -9.39 8.41 14.88
N ARG A 216 -8.77 8.02 13.76
CA ARG A 216 -9.45 7.21 12.73
C ARG A 216 -9.71 5.78 13.20
N ALA A 217 -8.77 5.18 13.91
CA ALA A 217 -8.89 3.83 14.45
C ALA A 217 -9.98 3.75 15.53
N GLU A 218 -10.06 4.74 16.41
CA GLU A 218 -11.10 4.87 17.43
C GLU A 218 -12.49 4.96 16.78
N LYS A 219 -12.69 5.87 15.82
CA LYS A 219 -13.96 5.97 15.07
C LYS A 219 -14.36 4.67 14.35
N LEU A 220 -13.38 3.96 13.77
CA LEU A 220 -13.62 2.66 13.13
C LEU A 220 -13.96 1.57 14.16
N ALA A 221 -13.33 1.58 15.33
CA ALA A 221 -13.62 0.66 16.42
C ALA A 221 -15.03 0.91 16.98
N GLU A 222 -15.41 2.17 17.16
CA GLU A 222 -16.77 2.58 17.53
C GLU A 222 -17.79 2.15 16.48
N ALA A 223 -17.52 2.40 15.19
CA ALA A 223 -18.41 1.97 14.11
C ALA A 223 -18.56 0.45 14.06
N ARG A 224 -17.48 -0.31 14.28
CA ARG A 224 -17.51 -1.78 14.34
C ARG A 224 -18.24 -2.28 15.58
N TRP A 225 -18.01 -1.66 16.73
CA TRP A 225 -18.73 -1.94 17.97
C TRP A 225 -20.22 -1.70 17.78
N ASN A 226 -20.59 -0.54 17.25
CA ASN A 226 -21.96 -0.16 16.95
C ASN A 226 -22.59 -1.07 15.88
N ALA A 227 -21.85 -1.52 14.86
CA ALA A 227 -22.36 -2.45 13.86
C ALA A 227 -22.59 -3.86 14.46
N ARG A 228 -21.64 -4.34 15.25
CA ARG A 228 -21.70 -5.64 15.94
C ARG A 228 -22.86 -5.71 16.92
N TRP A 229 -23.07 -4.66 17.72
CA TRP A 229 -24.19 -4.58 18.67
C TRP A 229 -25.49 -4.05 18.06
N GLY A 230 -25.40 -3.34 16.93
CA GLY A 230 -26.56 -2.90 16.15
C GLY A 230 -27.27 -4.08 15.49
N TRP A 231 -26.52 -5.10 15.04
CA TRP A 231 -27.09 -6.35 14.54
C TRP A 231 -27.80 -7.14 15.66
N THR A 232 -27.18 -7.28 16.85
CA THR A 232 -27.85 -7.96 17.98
C THR A 232 -29.06 -7.19 18.50
N ARG A 233 -29.08 -5.86 18.46
CA ARG A 233 -30.29 -5.06 18.77
C ARG A 233 -31.39 -5.17 17.71
N ARG A 234 -31.02 -5.43 16.44
CA ARG A 234 -31.98 -5.55 15.33
C ARG A 234 -32.61 -6.95 15.23
N PHE A 235 -31.86 -8.00 15.57
CA PHE A 235 -32.36 -9.38 15.62
C PHE A 235 -32.81 -9.84 17.03
N GLY A 236 -32.45 -9.09 18.07
CA GLY A 236 -32.84 -9.32 19.47
C GLY A 236 -34.05 -8.51 19.93
N ARG A 237 -34.88 -7.95 19.04
CA ARG A 237 -36.24 -7.53 19.42
C ARG A 237 -37.07 -8.80 19.66
N VAL A 238 -36.93 -9.34 20.86
CA VAL A 238 -37.94 -10.24 21.43
C VAL A 238 -39.26 -9.44 21.46
N PRO A 239 -40.33 -9.91 20.82
CA PRO A 239 -41.64 -9.28 20.98
C PRO A 239 -42.04 -9.43 22.45
N GLY A 240 -42.06 -8.34 23.23
CA GLY A 240 -42.60 -8.38 24.60
C GLY A 240 -41.79 -7.68 25.69
N MET A 241 -40.57 -7.19 25.42
CA MET A 241 -39.91 -6.31 26.40
C MET A 241 -40.49 -4.90 26.31
N LYS A 242 -41.44 -4.62 27.20
CA LYS A 242 -41.90 -3.28 27.54
C LYS A 242 -40.66 -2.44 27.86
N VAL A 243 -40.28 -1.55 26.94
CA VAL A 243 -39.36 -0.46 27.23
C VAL A 243 -40.05 0.37 28.32
N ALA A 244 -39.60 0.21 29.56
CA ALA A 244 -39.99 1.10 30.64
C ALA A 244 -39.64 2.52 30.18
N ALA A 245 -40.67 3.32 29.96
CA ALA A 245 -40.52 4.73 29.62
C ALA A 245 -39.61 5.39 30.68
N PRO A 246 -38.65 6.23 30.27
CA PRO A 246 -37.99 7.10 31.25
C PRO A 246 -39.09 7.95 31.90
N GLY A 247 -39.25 7.77 33.21
CA GLY A 247 -40.31 8.40 33.99
C GLY A 247 -40.36 9.92 33.79
N PRO A 248 -41.53 10.54 33.99
CA PRO A 248 -41.71 11.96 33.80
C PRO A 248 -40.77 12.70 34.76
N ARG A 249 -39.76 13.37 34.20
CA ARG A 249 -39.00 14.38 34.94
C ARG A 249 -40.02 15.39 35.47
N LYS A 250 -40.13 15.45 36.79
CA LYS A 250 -40.87 16.47 37.51
C LYS A 250 -40.47 17.84 36.95
N ARG A 251 -41.45 18.55 36.40
CA ARG A 251 -41.38 20.00 36.22
C ARG A 251 -41.18 20.65 37.59
N ALA A 252 -40.25 21.58 37.66
CA ALA A 252 -40.18 22.63 38.67
C ALA A 252 -39.72 23.92 37.95
N PRO A 253 -40.07 25.10 38.48
CA PRO A 253 -40.82 26.08 37.71
C PRO A 253 -39.99 27.23 37.12
N SER A 254 -40.68 27.93 36.23
CA SER A 254 -40.44 29.27 35.69
C SER A 254 -39.77 30.25 36.66
N ALA A 255 -38.77 30.96 36.14
CA ALA A 255 -38.48 32.34 36.52
C ALA A 255 -37.95 33.08 35.29
N SER A 256 -38.85 33.69 34.53
CA SER A 256 -38.54 34.93 33.81
C SER A 256 -38.43 36.06 34.84
N PRO A 257 -37.54 37.02 34.60
CA PRO A 257 -37.98 38.39 34.71
C PRO A 257 -37.63 39.15 33.43
N ASP A 258 -38.70 39.57 32.76
CA ASP A 258 -38.68 40.71 31.86
C ASP A 258 -38.54 41.98 32.72
N ARG A 259 -37.50 42.80 32.47
CA ARG A 259 -37.54 44.24 32.79
C ARG A 259 -36.50 45.05 32.01
N ARG A 260 -36.92 45.45 30.82
CA ARG A 260 -36.91 46.84 30.29
C ARG A 260 -36.41 47.93 31.27
N GLY A 261 -35.49 48.79 30.82
CA GLY A 261 -35.40 50.19 31.28
C GLY A 261 -34.01 50.82 31.43
N ASP A 262 -33.67 51.66 30.45
CA ASP A 262 -33.10 53.01 30.59
C ASP A 262 -31.59 53.33 30.77
N LYS A 263 -31.09 54.01 29.72
CA LYS A 263 -30.42 55.34 29.67
C LYS A 263 -28.99 55.59 30.20
N VAL A 264 -28.18 56.08 29.25
CA VAL A 264 -27.38 57.34 29.21
C VAL A 264 -26.17 57.51 30.15
N ALA A 265 -24.99 57.68 29.54
CA ALA A 265 -23.86 58.60 29.84
C ALA A 265 -22.59 58.00 29.18
N SER A 266 -21.72 58.66 28.43
CA SER A 266 -21.47 60.06 28.08
C SER A 266 -20.76 60.09 26.72
#